data_AF-A0A6I4ZG44-F1
#
_entry.id   AF-A0A6I4ZG44-F1
#
_cell.length_a   1.000
_cell.length_b   1.000
_cell.length_c   1.000
_cell.angle_alpha   90.00
_cell.angle_beta   90.00
_cell.angle_gamma   90.00
#
_symmetry.space_group_name_H-M   'P 1'
#
loop_
_entity.id
_entity.type
_entity.pdbx_description
1 polymer ?
#
loop_
_entity_poly.entity_id
_entity_poly.type
_entity_poly.pdbx_seq_one_letter_code
_entity_poly.pdbx_strand_id
1 'polypeptide(L)'
;MRSLTEVYPPFKDQVDFYAVAFNESLNELQTYQNDSGHAGTVARSAGNMIRDFRVTQQSTKIAIDANGVIIYRVGLGRGGASEWTNVFQQLANSAQ
;
A
#
# COMPACT_ATOMS: atom_id res chain seq x y z
N MET A 1 -8.17 -12.57 -11.04
CA MET A 1 -7.20 -12.43 -9.93
C MET A 1 -7.74 -11.34 -9.02
N ARG A 2 -7.96 -11.60 -7.72
CA ARG A 2 -8.36 -10.51 -6.81
C ARG A 2 -7.17 -9.59 -6.58
N SER A 3 -7.37 -8.31 -6.82
CA SER A 3 -6.36 -7.28 -6.62
C SER A 3 -6.19 -6.95 -5.13
N LEU A 4 -5.05 -6.36 -4.74
CA LEU A 4 -4.78 -5.93 -3.36
C LEU A 4 -5.93 -5.05 -2.79
N THR A 5 -6.53 -4.23 -3.64
CA THR A 5 -7.65 -3.33 -3.32
C THR A 5 -8.95 -4.05 -3.01
N GLU A 6 -9.15 -5.27 -3.51
CA GLU A 6 -10.30 -6.10 -3.16
C GLU A 6 -10.11 -6.83 -1.82
N VAL A 7 -8.87 -7.04 -1.40
CA VAL A 7 -8.54 -7.76 -0.15
C VAL A 7 -8.47 -6.81 1.04
N TYR A 8 -8.16 -5.53 0.82
CA TYR A 8 -8.01 -4.52 1.86
C TYR A 8 -9.27 -4.16 2.67
N PRO A 9 -10.50 -4.04 2.10
CA PRO A 9 -11.65 -3.45 2.80
C PRO A 9 -11.99 -4.06 4.18
N PRO A 10 -11.87 -5.38 4.41
CA PRO A 10 -12.06 -5.96 5.75
C PRO A 10 -11.02 -5.55 6.81
N PHE A 11 -9.87 -5.03 6.40
CA PHE A 11 -8.76 -4.64 7.28
C PHE A 11 -8.66 -3.12 7.50
N LYS A 12 -9.53 -2.33 6.87
CA LYS A 12 -9.45 -0.85 6.85
C LYS A 12 -9.44 -0.20 8.24
N ASP A 13 -10.02 -0.86 9.24
CA ASP A 13 -10.12 -0.35 10.61
C ASP A 13 -8.93 -0.78 11.49
N GLN A 14 -8.01 -1.59 10.94
CA GLN A 14 -6.87 -2.19 11.64
C GLN A 14 -5.53 -1.89 10.96
N VAL A 15 -5.54 -1.58 9.66
CA VAL A 15 -4.34 -1.36 8.85
C VAL A 15 -4.55 -0.11 8.00
N ASP A 16 -3.62 0.85 8.12
CA ASP A 16 -3.59 2.00 7.22
C ASP A 16 -2.98 1.62 5.87
N PHE A 17 -3.66 1.95 4.77
CA PHE A 17 -3.16 1.71 3.42
C PHE A 17 -3.01 3.01 2.62
N TYR A 18 -1.77 3.30 2.22
CA TYR A 18 -1.42 4.49 1.45
C TYR A 18 -1.00 4.14 0.01
N ALA A 19 -1.70 4.72 -0.95
CA ALA A 19 -1.26 4.76 -2.35
C ALA A 19 -0.39 6.01 -2.55
N VAL A 20 0.93 5.81 -2.61
CA VAL A 20 1.88 6.92 -2.66
C VAL A 20 2.37 7.18 -4.08
N ALA A 21 2.13 8.40 -4.55
CA ALA A 21 2.58 8.91 -5.84
C ALA A 21 4.04 9.33 -5.82
N PHE A 22 4.72 9.15 -6.96
CA PHE A 22 6.09 9.64 -7.13
C PHE A 22 6.10 11.04 -7.74
N ASN A 23 5.40 11.22 -8.85
CA ASN A 23 5.44 12.43 -9.66
C ASN A 23 4.05 13.03 -9.92
N GLU A 24 2.99 12.27 -9.68
CA GLU A 24 1.61 12.74 -9.86
C GLU A 24 1.26 13.82 -8.83
N SER A 25 0.47 14.80 -9.28
CA SER A 25 -0.11 15.85 -8.46
C SER A 25 -1.24 15.32 -7.58
N LEU A 26 -1.57 16.04 -6.49
CA LEU A 26 -2.68 15.65 -5.62
C LEU A 26 -4.03 15.61 -6.36
N ASN A 27 -4.23 16.47 -7.37
CA ASN A 27 -5.44 16.46 -8.18
C ASN A 27 -5.54 15.19 -9.04
N GLU A 28 -4.45 14.77 -9.69
CA GLU A 28 -4.42 13.52 -10.46
C GLU A 28 -4.68 12.30 -9.57
N LEU A 29 -4.19 12.33 -8.33
CA LEU A 29 -4.43 11.27 -7.34
C LEU A 29 -5.88 11.23 -6.85
N GLN A 30 -6.50 12.40 -6.63
CA GLN A 30 -7.91 12.47 -6.28
C GLN A 30 -8.80 11.97 -7.43
N THR A 31 -8.50 12.35 -8.67
CA THR A 31 -9.20 11.81 -9.85
C THR A 31 -9.04 10.30 -9.92
N TYR A 32 -7.82 9.78 -9.76
CA TYR A 32 -7.59 8.34 -9.73
C TYR A 32 -8.41 7.64 -8.62
N GLN A 33 -8.43 8.19 -7.41
CA GLN A 33 -9.18 7.63 -6.29
C GLN A 33 -10.68 7.55 -6.59
N ASN A 34 -11.24 8.61 -7.16
CA ASN A 34 -12.65 8.69 -7.56
C ASN A 34 -12.99 7.70 -8.69
N ASP A 35 -12.15 7.62 -9.72
CA ASP A 35 -12.42 6.81 -10.91
C ASP A 35 -12.23 5.31 -10.66
N SER A 36 -11.29 4.93 -9.79
CA SER A 36 -10.96 3.53 -9.51
C SER A 36 -11.70 2.94 -8.32
N GLY A 37 -12.37 3.76 -7.51
CA GLY A 37 -12.98 3.32 -6.25
C GLY A 37 -11.93 2.80 -5.24
N HIS A 38 -10.70 3.31 -5.31
CA HIS A 38 -9.59 2.83 -4.50
C HIS A 38 -9.82 3.12 -3.00
N ALA A 39 -9.86 2.07 -2.18
CA ALA A 39 -10.15 2.17 -0.76
C ALA A 39 -8.99 2.71 0.11
N GLY A 40 -7.76 2.77 -0.43
CA GLY A 40 -6.60 3.35 0.26
C GLY A 40 -6.57 4.87 0.22
N THR A 41 -5.88 5.48 1.19
CA THR A 41 -5.60 6.91 1.20
C THR A 41 -4.56 7.25 0.15
N VAL A 42 -4.83 8.21 -0.74
CA VAL A 42 -3.82 8.70 -1.69
C VAL A 42 -2.90 9.72 -1.02
N ALA A 43 -1.59 9.62 -1.27
CA ALA A 43 -0.60 10.52 -0.71
C ALA A 43 0.53 10.79 -1.73
N ARG A 44 1.28 11.88 -1.52
CA ARG A 44 2.48 12.18 -2.30
C ARG A 44 3.72 11.78 -1.52
N SER A 45 4.72 11.21 -2.20
CA SER A 45 6.02 10.96 -1.57
C SER A 45 6.64 12.26 -1.06
N ALA A 46 7.20 12.23 0.15
CA ALA A 46 7.86 13.40 0.76
C ALA A 46 9.38 13.22 0.81
N GLY A 47 10.13 14.31 0.59
CA GLY A 47 11.59 14.34 0.72
C GLY A 47 12.29 13.23 -0.06
N ASN A 48 13.08 12.42 0.64
CA ASN A 48 13.87 11.33 0.07
C ASN A 48 13.20 9.95 0.19
N MET A 49 11.90 9.88 0.51
CA MET A 49 11.19 8.63 0.81
C MET A 49 11.45 7.51 -0.21
N ILE A 50 11.37 7.79 -1.52
CA ILE A 50 11.63 6.78 -2.56
C ILE A 50 13.03 6.17 -2.45
N ARG A 51 14.04 7.02 -2.18
CA ARG A 51 15.42 6.58 -2.01
C ARG A 51 15.61 5.83 -0.71
N ASP A 52 15.06 6.35 0.38
CA ASP A 52 15.24 5.79 1.72
C ASP A 52 14.54 4.42 1.85
N PHE A 53 13.39 4.27 1.20
CA PHE A 53 12.72 2.97 1.01
C PHE A 53 13.27 2.16 -0.16
N ARG A 54 14.31 2.59 -0.87
CA ARG A 54 14.93 1.88 -2.00
C ARG A 54 13.90 1.39 -3.03
N VAL A 55 12.94 2.23 -3.37
CA VAL A 55 11.93 1.92 -4.39
C VAL A 55 12.53 2.19 -5.76
N THR A 56 12.79 1.13 -6.53
CA THR A 56 13.46 1.20 -7.84
C THR A 56 12.49 1.02 -9.02
N GLN A 57 11.25 0.61 -8.75
CA GLN A 57 10.25 0.37 -9.78
C GLN A 57 8.85 0.69 -9.26
N GLN A 58 7.99 1.15 -10.16
CA GLN A 58 6.54 1.14 -9.95
C GLN A 58 5.98 -0.24 -10.35
N SER A 59 4.89 -0.73 -9.76
CA SER A 59 4.29 -0.37 -8.47
C SER A 59 4.90 -1.25 -7.37
N THR A 60 5.69 -0.67 -6.45
CA THR A 60 6.24 -1.38 -5.29
C THR A 60 5.28 -1.27 -4.11
N LYS A 61 5.02 -2.38 -3.42
CA LYS A 61 4.21 -2.46 -2.20
C LYS A 61 5.12 -2.83 -1.03
N ILE A 62 4.97 -2.13 0.07
CA ILE A 62 5.79 -2.29 1.28
C ILE A 62 4.81 -2.37 2.45
N ALA A 63 4.93 -3.41 3.27
CA ALA A 63 4.19 -3.54 4.52
C ALA A 63 5.12 -3.22 5.69
N ILE A 64 4.66 -2.36 6.59
CA ILE A 64 5.40 -1.89 7.75
C ILE A 64 4.55 -2.22 8.97
N ASP A 65 5.08 -2.97 9.92
CA ASP A 65 4.37 -3.35 11.14
C ASP A 65 4.27 -2.19 12.15
N ALA A 66 3.56 -2.41 13.26
CA ALA A 66 3.37 -1.39 14.30
C ALA A 66 4.67 -0.92 14.97
N ASN A 67 5.77 -1.68 14.85
CA ASN A 67 7.09 -1.31 15.36
C ASN A 67 7.94 -0.55 14.33
N GLY A 68 7.39 -0.27 13.15
CA GLY A 68 8.11 0.38 12.06
C GLY A 68 9.00 -0.56 11.25
N VAL A 69 8.85 -1.88 11.40
CA VAL A 69 9.67 -2.88 10.69
C VAL A 69 9.03 -3.23 9.36
N ILE A 70 9.82 -3.22 8.28
CA ILE A 70 9.37 -3.71 6.97
C ILE A 70 9.29 -5.24 7.00
N ILE A 71 8.07 -5.79 7.05
CA ILE A 71 7.83 -7.24 7.09
C ILE A 71 7.56 -7.85 5.72
N TYR A 72 7.23 -7.02 4.73
CA TYR A 72 6.94 -7.48 3.37
C TYR A 72 7.27 -6.42 2.32
N ARG A 73 7.78 -6.86 1.17
CA ARG A 73 8.05 -6.01 0.01
C ARG A 73 7.87 -6.78 -1.28
N VAL A 74 7.16 -6.20 -2.24
CA VAL A 74 7.03 -6.79 -3.57
C VAL A 74 6.86 -5.76 -4.68
N GLY A 75 7.37 -6.08 -5.86
CA GLY A 75 7.23 -5.27 -7.07
C GLY A 75 5.93 -5.52 -7.84
N LEU A 76 5.82 -4.89 -9.01
CA LEU A 76 4.67 -4.99 -9.90
C LEU A 76 4.39 -6.44 -10.34
N GLY A 77 3.11 -6.78 -10.50
CA GLY A 77 2.67 -8.08 -11.04
C GLY A 77 2.88 -9.27 -10.10
N ARG A 78 3.25 -9.02 -8.84
CA ARG A 78 3.44 -10.03 -7.80
C ARG A 78 2.46 -9.81 -6.66
N GLY A 79 2.19 -10.88 -5.91
CA GLY A 79 1.22 -10.89 -4.83
C GLY A 79 -0.16 -11.37 -5.28
N GLY A 80 -0.59 -12.52 -4.76
CA GLY A 80 -1.94 -13.06 -4.96
C GLY A 80 -2.88 -12.73 -3.80
N ALA A 81 -4.18 -12.97 -3.98
CA ALA A 81 -5.20 -12.70 -2.96
C ALA A 81 -4.86 -13.30 -1.59
N SER A 82 -4.44 -14.57 -1.55
CA SER A 82 -4.05 -15.27 -0.31
C SER A 82 -2.81 -14.65 0.34
N GLU A 83 -1.85 -14.21 -0.46
CA GLU A 83 -0.64 -13.54 0.03
C GLU A 83 -0.99 -12.19 0.65
N TRP A 84 -1.84 -11.41 0.00
CA TRP A 84 -2.34 -10.14 0.54
C TRP A 84 -3.12 -10.33 1.83
N THR A 85 -4.00 -11.34 1.91
CA THR A 85 -4.72 -11.67 3.14
C THR A 85 -3.75 -11.97 4.29
N ASN A 86 -2.71 -12.77 4.04
CA ASN A 86 -1.72 -13.11 5.06
C ASN A 86 -0.94 -11.88 5.51
N VAL A 87 -0.51 -11.02 4.59
CA VAL A 87 0.20 -9.78 4.91
C VAL A 87 -0.69 -8.86 5.77
N PHE A 88 -1.95 -8.66 5.40
CA PHE A 88 -2.86 -7.83 6.19
C PHE A 88 -3.19 -8.42 7.56
N GLN A 89 -3.32 -9.74 7.68
CA GLN A 89 -3.49 -10.41 8.98
C GLN A 89 -2.26 -10.21 9.87
N GLN A 90 -1.05 -10.34 9.33
CA GLN A 90 0.17 -10.08 10.10
C GLN A 90 0.25 -8.64 10.58
N LEU A 91 -0.11 -7.67 9.72
CA LEU A 91 -0.13 -6.26 10.09
C LEU A 91 -1.16 -5.98 11.19
N ALA A 92 -2.39 -6.46 11.03
CA ALA A 92 -3.46 -6.28 12.02
C ALA A 92 -3.08 -6.88 13.40
N ASN A 93 -2.43 -8.05 13.40
CA ASN A 93 -2.00 -8.70 14.64
C ASN A 93 -0.75 -8.05 15.26
N SER A 94 0.04 -7.30 14.50
CA SER A 94 1.26 -6.65 15.02
C SER A 94 0.97 -5.45 15.94
N ALA A 95 -0.25 -4.91 15.88
CA ALA A 95 -0.71 -3.78 16.67
C ALA A 95 -1.38 -4.17 18.01
N GLN A 96 -1.46 -5.47 18.31
CA GLN A 96 -2.01 -6.02 19.55
C GLN A 96 -0.91 -6.28 20.59
#